data_AF-A0A9Q9BE26-F1
#
_entry.id   AF-A0A9Q9BE26-F1
#
_cell.length_a   1.000
_cell.length_b   1.000
_cell.length_c   1.000
_cell.angle_alpha   90.00
_cell.angle_beta   90.00
_cell.angle_gamma   90.00
#
_symmetry.space_group_name_H-M   'P 1'
#
loop_
_entity.id
_entity.type
_entity.pdbx_description
1 polymer ?
#
loop_
_entity_poly.entity_id
_entity_poly.type
_entity_poly.pdbx_seq_one_letter_code
_entity_poly.pdbx_strand_id
1 'polypeptide(L)'
;MEKIKRLKTVCISEADLLIIAVIVHCILKTDTMYVNVPALIELKLQKFDKHFQFIVLEKDEFIGEVKDKDIQAFTEIIPHSNEAVHSIVVPSDVYDGACTGNFQDRMTLAHELAHYILHGILKIPVRELQDGESCSKYEDPEAIADMLARFLLSVCGLVQNMSTAELSAECGLSEQDAVSVQKEYKEGVAKILFSIKTVLFKHKISSKSAA
;
A
#
# COMPACT_ATOMS: atom_id res chain seq x y z
N MET A 1 8.16 29.84 -6.30
CA MET A 1 7.39 28.75 -5.66
C MET A 1 6.85 27.90 -6.79
N GLU A 2 7.51 26.79 -7.12
CA GLU A 2 6.86 25.75 -7.90
C GLU A 2 5.66 25.26 -7.08
N LYS A 3 4.47 25.28 -7.67
CA LYS A 3 3.29 24.67 -7.06
C LYS A 3 3.59 23.17 -6.95
N ILE A 4 3.51 22.60 -5.75
CA ILE A 4 3.50 21.15 -5.56
C ILE A 4 2.37 20.60 -6.44
N LYS A 5 2.74 19.79 -7.43
CA LYS A 5 1.78 19.16 -8.33
C LYS A 5 0.93 18.20 -7.51
N ARG A 6 -0.36 18.49 -7.39
CA ARG A 6 -1.30 17.55 -6.76
C ARG A 6 -1.65 16.48 -7.77
N LEU A 7 -1.55 15.22 -7.35
CA LEU A 7 -1.81 14.06 -8.20
C LEU A 7 -3.14 13.41 -7.81
N LYS A 8 -3.75 12.71 -8.76
CA LYS A 8 -4.87 11.80 -8.53
C LYS A 8 -4.77 10.54 -9.38
N THR A 9 -5.34 9.47 -8.87
CA THR A 9 -5.53 8.20 -9.56
C THR A 9 -7.03 7.91 -9.77
N VAL A 10 -7.34 6.73 -10.32
CA VAL A 10 -8.71 6.21 -10.36
C VAL A 10 -9.23 5.99 -8.93
N CYS A 11 -10.54 6.02 -8.73
CA CYS A 11 -11.09 5.77 -7.40
C CYS A 11 -10.84 4.32 -6.97
N ILE A 12 -10.14 4.12 -5.85
CA ILE A 12 -9.88 2.81 -5.25
C ILE A 12 -10.44 2.81 -3.82
N SER A 13 -11.33 1.88 -3.54
CA SER A 13 -11.99 1.81 -2.25
C SER A 13 -11.19 0.99 -1.23
N GLU A 14 -11.53 1.12 0.06
CA GLU A 14 -10.96 0.28 1.12
C GLU A 14 -11.18 -1.22 0.85
N ALA A 15 -12.29 -1.57 0.21
CA ALA A 15 -12.58 -2.96 -0.16
C ALA A 15 -11.57 -3.49 -1.17
N ASP A 16 -11.25 -2.68 -2.19
CA ASP A 16 -10.27 -3.06 -3.22
C ASP A 16 -8.88 -3.18 -2.61
N LEU A 17 -8.48 -2.22 -1.78
CA LEU A 17 -7.18 -2.25 -1.09
C LEU A 17 -7.06 -3.42 -0.11
N LEU A 18 -8.13 -3.74 0.62
CA LEU A 18 -8.18 -4.91 1.50
C LEU A 18 -8.01 -6.20 0.71
N ILE A 19 -8.71 -6.33 -0.43
CA ILE A 19 -8.57 -7.51 -1.31
C ILE A 19 -7.15 -7.60 -1.86
N ILE A 20 -6.57 -6.49 -2.32
CA ILE A 20 -5.18 -6.44 -2.80
C ILE A 20 -4.22 -6.91 -1.70
N ALA A 21 -4.33 -6.39 -0.49
CA ALA A 21 -3.48 -6.80 0.64
C ALA A 21 -3.59 -8.31 0.91
N VAL A 22 -4.81 -8.87 0.96
CA VAL A 22 -5.02 -10.32 1.13
C VAL A 22 -4.35 -11.11 0.00
N ILE A 23 -4.52 -10.70 -1.25
CA ILE A 23 -3.92 -11.38 -2.42
C ILE A 23 -2.39 -11.35 -2.34
N VAL A 24 -1.81 -10.18 -2.02
CA VAL A 24 -0.36 -10.02 -1.85
C VAL A 24 0.16 -10.99 -0.79
N HIS A 25 -0.50 -11.06 0.36
CA HIS A 25 -0.16 -11.99 1.43
C HIS A 25 -0.25 -13.46 1.01
N CYS A 26 -1.29 -13.83 0.27
CA CYS A 26 -1.46 -15.20 -0.24
C CYS A 26 -0.38 -15.60 -1.26
N ILE A 27 0.03 -14.68 -2.13
CA ILE A 27 1.06 -14.90 -3.15
C ILE A 27 2.44 -14.95 -2.51
N LEU A 28 2.76 -13.97 -1.67
CA LEU A 28 4.09 -13.83 -1.07
C LEU A 28 4.28 -14.69 0.19
N LYS A 29 3.25 -15.39 0.67
CA LYS A 29 3.31 -16.27 1.86
C LYS A 29 3.82 -15.50 3.08
N THR A 30 3.12 -14.43 3.41
CA THR A 30 3.41 -13.54 4.57
C THR A 30 2.28 -13.57 5.59
N ASP A 31 1.67 -14.73 5.78
CA ASP A 31 0.59 -15.03 6.71
C ASP A 31 1.03 -15.05 8.19
N THR A 32 1.72 -14.00 8.63
CA THR A 32 2.19 -13.78 9.99
C THR A 32 1.63 -12.48 10.55
N MET A 33 1.51 -12.38 11.88
CA MET A 33 1.04 -11.14 12.54
C MET A 33 1.99 -9.97 12.29
N TYR A 34 3.28 -10.24 12.43
CA TYR A 34 4.32 -9.28 12.17
C TYR A 34 4.88 -9.51 10.77
N VAL A 35 4.68 -8.54 9.89
CA VAL A 35 5.24 -8.56 8.53
C VAL A 35 6.64 -7.97 8.55
N ASN A 36 7.63 -8.76 8.14
CA ASN A 36 9.00 -8.30 7.92
C ASN A 36 9.08 -7.64 6.52
N VAL A 37 8.78 -6.34 6.46
CA VAL A 37 8.74 -5.56 5.21
C VAL A 37 10.09 -5.52 4.50
N PRO A 38 11.24 -5.29 5.17
CA PRO A 38 12.55 -5.37 4.51
C PRO A 38 12.76 -6.71 3.79
N ALA A 39 12.55 -7.83 4.50
CA ALA A 39 12.72 -9.16 3.92
C ALA A 39 11.70 -9.46 2.81
N LEU A 40 10.50 -8.91 2.90
CA LEU A 40 9.48 -9.03 1.85
C LEU A 40 9.96 -8.38 0.54
N ILE A 41 10.44 -7.14 0.62
CA ILE A 41 10.90 -6.38 -0.55
C ILE A 41 12.18 -7.01 -1.11
N GLU A 42 13.18 -7.24 -0.26
CA GLU A 42 14.50 -7.70 -0.69
C GLU A 42 14.49 -9.15 -1.20
N LEU A 43 13.83 -10.07 -0.49
CA LEU A 43 13.98 -11.51 -0.76
C LEU A 43 12.84 -12.12 -1.57
N LYS A 44 11.64 -11.53 -1.52
CA LYS A 44 10.45 -12.08 -2.19
C LYS A 44 10.08 -11.28 -3.44
N LEU A 45 10.08 -9.95 -3.35
CA LEU A 45 9.63 -9.10 -4.45
C LEU A 45 10.61 -9.08 -5.63
N GLN A 46 11.91 -9.00 -5.38
CA GLN A 46 12.95 -9.10 -6.42
C GLN A 46 12.90 -10.42 -7.20
N LYS A 47 12.40 -11.51 -6.59
CA LYS A 47 12.21 -12.80 -7.29
C LYS A 47 10.98 -12.78 -8.20
N PHE A 48 10.00 -11.93 -7.90
CA PHE A 48 8.76 -11.82 -8.66
C PHE A 48 8.91 -10.86 -9.85
N ASP A 49 9.58 -9.72 -9.65
CA ASP A 49 9.93 -8.78 -10.71
C ASP A 49 11.45 -8.62 -10.78
N LYS A 50 12.06 -9.24 -11.80
CA LYS A 50 13.51 -9.19 -12.02
C LYS A 50 14.03 -7.79 -12.41
N HIS A 51 13.16 -6.84 -12.76
CA HIS A 51 13.53 -5.46 -13.08
C HIS A 51 13.29 -4.52 -11.90
N PHE A 52 12.74 -5.04 -10.80
CA PHE A 52 12.60 -4.30 -9.56
C PHE A 52 13.94 -4.22 -8.83
N GLN A 53 14.32 -3.02 -8.41
CA GLN A 53 15.49 -2.76 -7.61
C GLN A 53 15.09 -2.22 -6.25
N PHE A 54 15.74 -2.72 -5.20
CA PHE A 54 15.62 -2.14 -3.88
C PHE A 54 16.98 -1.53 -3.53
N ILE A 55 17.00 -0.22 -3.39
CA ILE A 55 18.23 0.57 -3.29
C ILE A 55 18.26 1.20 -1.90
N VAL A 56 19.27 0.83 -1.11
CA VAL A 56 19.54 1.45 0.18
C VAL A 56 20.74 2.38 -0.01
N LEU A 57 20.54 3.68 0.22
CA LEU A 57 21.57 4.71 0.10
C LEU A 57 22.05 5.15 1.48
N GLU A 58 23.30 5.59 1.58
CA GLU A 58 23.74 6.27 2.78
C GLU A 58 22.95 7.57 2.99
N LYS A 59 22.64 7.91 4.25
CA LYS A 59 21.78 9.06 4.58
C LYS A 59 22.17 10.36 3.89
N ASP A 60 23.47 10.68 3.88
CA ASP A 60 23.97 11.91 3.27
C ASP A 60 23.86 11.89 1.73
N GLU A 61 24.01 10.71 1.12
CA GLU A 61 23.82 10.50 -0.31
C GLU A 61 22.35 10.68 -0.68
N PHE A 62 21.42 10.05 0.05
CA PHE A 62 19.99 10.19 -0.14
C PHE A 62 19.53 11.65 -0.07
N ILE A 63 19.98 12.40 0.96
CA ILE A 63 19.68 13.83 1.10
C ILE A 63 20.22 14.63 -0.10
N GLY A 64 21.40 14.27 -0.61
CA GLY A 64 22.01 14.88 -1.78
C GLY A 64 21.21 14.67 -3.08
N GLU A 65 20.59 13.49 -3.23
CA GLU A 65 19.78 13.13 -4.40
C GLU A 65 18.42 13.82 -4.39
N VAL A 66 17.67 13.68 -3.29
CA VAL A 66 16.25 14.05 -3.24
C VAL A 66 16.05 15.56 -3.12
N LYS A 67 16.95 16.27 -2.42
CA LYS A 67 16.93 17.73 -2.19
C LYS A 67 15.65 18.30 -1.56
N ASP A 68 14.70 17.44 -1.19
CA ASP A 68 13.53 17.71 -0.39
C ASP A 68 13.66 16.95 0.94
N LYS A 69 13.50 17.67 2.05
CA LYS A 69 13.66 17.11 3.40
C LYS A 69 12.42 16.37 3.88
N ASP A 70 11.28 16.59 3.22
CA ASP A 70 10.01 15.98 3.62
C ASP A 70 9.89 14.55 3.07
N ILE A 71 10.70 14.17 2.08
CA ILE A 71 10.75 12.82 1.50
C ILE A 71 11.63 11.91 2.37
N GLN A 72 11.04 10.83 2.88
CA GLN A 72 11.71 9.85 3.76
C GLN A 72 12.20 8.60 3.01
N ALA A 73 11.57 8.30 1.87
CA ALA A 73 11.89 7.27 0.90
C ALA A 73 11.10 7.61 -0.37
N PHE A 74 11.38 6.95 -1.50
CA PHE A 74 10.54 7.12 -2.69
C PHE A 74 10.54 5.90 -3.58
N THR A 75 9.46 5.75 -4.33
CA THR A 75 9.29 4.73 -5.36
C THR A 75 9.39 5.37 -6.74
N GLU A 76 10.32 4.90 -7.56
CA GLU A 76 10.46 5.35 -8.93
C GLU A 76 9.86 4.32 -9.90
N ILE A 77 9.01 4.80 -10.79
CA ILE A 77 8.35 3.98 -11.80
C ILE A 77 8.67 4.58 -13.15
N ILE A 78 9.73 4.07 -13.80
CA ILE A 78 10.19 4.60 -15.07
C ILE A 78 9.63 3.74 -16.22
N PRO A 79 8.72 4.29 -17.06
CA PRO A 79 8.27 3.60 -18.26
C PRO A 79 9.32 3.78 -19.37
N HIS A 80 10.24 2.81 -19.51
CA HIS A 80 11.12 2.73 -20.67
C HIS A 80 10.64 1.70 -21.69
N SER A 81 10.95 1.96 -22.96
CA SER A 81 10.34 1.33 -24.14
C SER A 81 10.61 -0.17 -24.31
N ASN A 82 11.54 -0.77 -23.56
CA ASN A 82 11.84 -2.21 -23.65
C ASN A 82 11.91 -2.95 -22.30
N GLU A 83 12.20 -2.28 -21.17
CA GLU A 83 12.12 -2.85 -19.82
C GLU A 83 11.77 -1.70 -18.85
N ALA A 84 10.64 -1.80 -18.14
CA ALA A 84 10.32 -0.82 -17.10
C ALA A 84 11.20 -1.11 -15.89
N VAL A 85 12.06 -0.16 -15.52
CA VAL A 85 12.85 -0.25 -14.28
C VAL A 85 12.00 0.39 -13.19
N HIS A 86 11.82 -0.36 -12.11
CA HIS A 86 11.10 0.08 -10.93
C HIS A 86 12.05 0.02 -9.74
N SER A 87 12.08 1.06 -8.93
CA SER A 87 12.93 1.08 -7.75
C SER A 87 12.17 1.57 -6.53
N ILE A 88 12.49 1.01 -5.38
CA ILE A 88 12.26 1.65 -4.08
C ILE A 88 13.63 2.10 -3.57
N VAL A 89 13.75 3.39 -3.29
CA VAL A 89 14.97 4.01 -2.80
C VAL A 89 14.72 4.49 -1.37
N VAL A 90 15.56 4.04 -0.44
CA VAL A 90 15.42 4.33 0.99
C VAL A 90 16.79 4.72 1.59
N PRO A 91 16.86 5.69 2.51
CA PRO A 91 18.08 5.95 3.25
C PRO A 91 18.36 4.83 4.27
N SER A 92 19.64 4.60 4.57
CA SER A 92 20.12 3.51 5.41
C SER A 92 19.53 3.50 6.81
N ASP A 93 19.30 4.68 7.40
CA ASP A 93 18.69 4.81 8.73
C ASP A 93 17.22 4.37 8.78
N VAL A 94 16.44 4.67 7.73
CA VAL A 94 15.06 4.15 7.61
C VAL A 94 15.07 2.64 7.37
N TYR A 95 15.97 2.12 6.53
CA TYR A 95 16.09 0.67 6.34
C TYR A 95 16.45 -0.06 7.65
N ASP A 96 17.46 0.43 8.37
CA ASP A 96 17.91 -0.15 9.64
C ASP A 96 16.83 -0.02 10.73
N GLY A 97 16.14 1.12 10.78
CA GLY A 97 15.00 1.34 11.65
C GLY A 97 13.87 0.32 11.39
N ALA A 98 13.55 0.08 10.12
CA ALA A 98 12.56 -0.93 9.75
C ALA A 98 13.01 -2.35 10.11
N CYS A 99 14.29 -2.68 9.95
CA CYS A 99 14.89 -3.96 10.33
C CYS A 99 14.85 -4.20 11.84
N THR A 100 15.01 -3.14 12.64
CA THR A 100 14.97 -3.19 14.11
C THR A 100 13.56 -3.04 14.68
N GLY A 101 12.56 -2.82 13.82
CA GLY A 101 11.15 -2.84 14.17
C GLY A 101 10.54 -1.49 14.50
N ASN A 102 11.20 -0.38 14.17
CA ASN A 102 10.62 0.96 14.31
C ASN A 102 9.34 1.07 13.48
N PHE A 103 8.22 1.40 14.12
CA PHE A 103 6.92 1.45 13.47
C PHE A 103 6.82 2.51 12.35
N GLN A 104 7.51 3.65 12.49
CA GLN A 104 7.50 4.71 11.48
C GLN A 104 8.24 4.26 10.23
N ASP A 105 9.45 3.74 10.41
CA ASP A 105 10.29 3.29 9.29
C ASP A 105 9.68 2.08 8.56
N ARG A 106 9.04 1.17 9.31
CA ARG A 106 8.25 0.08 8.72
C ARG A 106 7.07 0.60 7.91
N MET A 107 6.38 1.61 8.40
CA MET A 107 5.26 2.23 7.70
C MET A 107 5.75 2.92 6.42
N THR A 108 6.87 3.65 6.47
CA THR A 108 7.52 4.24 5.29
C THR A 108 7.85 3.20 4.23
N LEU A 109 8.50 2.08 4.60
CA LEU A 109 8.79 1.03 3.62
C LEU A 109 7.52 0.34 3.08
N ALA A 110 6.50 0.13 3.93
CA ALA A 110 5.23 -0.44 3.50
C ALA A 110 4.47 0.50 2.55
N HIS A 111 4.58 1.82 2.76
CA HIS A 111 4.03 2.86 1.91
C HIS A 111 4.68 2.84 0.52
N GLU A 112 6.01 2.80 0.44
CA GLU A 112 6.70 2.68 -0.86
C GLU A 112 6.37 1.37 -1.57
N LEU A 113 6.28 0.26 -0.81
CA LEU A 113 5.81 -1.01 -1.36
C LEU A 113 4.38 -0.90 -1.91
N ALA A 114 3.49 -0.15 -1.25
CA ALA A 114 2.14 0.09 -1.74
C ALA A 114 2.14 0.87 -3.06
N HIS A 115 2.93 1.93 -3.18
CA HIS A 115 3.12 2.66 -4.45
C HIS A 115 3.58 1.73 -5.57
N TYR A 116 4.58 0.90 -5.31
CA TYR A 116 5.07 -0.05 -6.29
C TYR A 116 4.03 -1.12 -6.67
N ILE A 117 3.26 -1.66 -5.71
CA ILE A 117 2.18 -2.61 -6.01
C ILE A 117 1.11 -1.94 -6.89
N LEU A 118 0.65 -0.74 -6.52
CA LEU A 118 -0.43 -0.05 -7.22
C LEU A 118 -0.01 0.39 -8.61
N HIS A 119 1.10 1.09 -8.72
CA HIS A 119 1.49 1.79 -9.94
C HIS A 119 2.53 1.00 -10.75
N GLY A 120 3.37 0.21 -10.09
CA GLY A 120 4.38 -0.65 -10.72
C GLY A 120 3.82 -1.98 -11.18
N ILE A 121 3.11 -2.72 -10.32
CA ILE A 121 2.59 -4.06 -10.65
C ILE A 121 1.22 -3.98 -11.31
N LEU A 122 0.26 -3.31 -10.66
CA LEU A 122 -1.13 -3.21 -11.15
C LEU A 122 -1.30 -2.15 -12.24
N LYS A 123 -0.25 -1.36 -12.52
CA LYS A 123 -0.22 -0.31 -13.56
C LYS A 123 -1.39 0.67 -13.44
N ILE A 124 -1.81 0.96 -12.21
CA ILE A 124 -2.85 1.94 -11.94
C ILE A 124 -2.33 3.33 -12.35
N PRO A 125 -3.02 4.06 -13.23
CA PRO A 125 -2.51 5.34 -13.73
C PRO A 125 -2.64 6.45 -12.69
N VAL A 126 -1.68 7.36 -12.68
CA VAL A 126 -1.68 8.61 -11.91
C VAL A 126 -1.64 9.78 -12.89
N ARG A 127 -2.38 10.84 -12.59
CA ARG A 127 -2.40 12.09 -13.38
C ARG A 127 -2.36 13.31 -12.49
N GLU A 128 -1.94 14.44 -13.05
CA GLU A 128 -2.06 15.73 -12.38
C GLU A 128 -3.54 16.13 -12.19
N LEU A 129 -3.82 16.74 -11.05
CA LEU A 129 -5.09 17.35 -10.72
C LEU A 129 -5.27 18.61 -11.59
N GLN A 130 -6.41 18.75 -12.25
CA GLN A 130 -6.71 19.97 -13.01
C GLN A 130 -7.19 21.08 -12.07
N ASP A 131 -7.00 22.34 -12.48
CA ASP A 131 -7.49 23.49 -11.71
C ASP A 131 -9.01 23.38 -11.46
N GLY A 132 -9.40 23.42 -10.18
CA GLY A 132 -10.79 23.32 -9.75
C GLY A 132 -11.32 21.89 -9.56
N GLU A 133 -10.54 20.85 -9.89
CA GLU A 133 -10.88 19.47 -9.53
C GLU A 133 -10.70 19.23 -8.02
N SER A 134 -11.61 18.46 -7.43
CA SER A 134 -11.44 17.90 -6.09
C SER A 134 -10.77 16.52 -6.17
N CYS A 135 -10.01 16.20 -5.13
CA CYS A 135 -9.42 14.88 -4.93
C CYS A 135 -9.93 14.32 -3.62
N SER A 136 -10.65 13.21 -3.66
CA SER A 136 -11.00 12.48 -2.44
C SER A 136 -9.81 11.64 -1.97
N LYS A 137 -9.83 11.18 -0.70
CA LYS A 137 -8.82 10.24 -0.17
C LYS A 137 -8.76 8.90 -0.92
N TYR A 138 -9.77 8.58 -1.74
CA TYR A 138 -9.83 7.38 -2.57
C TYR A 138 -9.29 7.59 -3.98
N GLU A 139 -8.88 8.81 -4.29
CA GLU A 139 -8.24 9.18 -5.54
C GLU A 139 -6.84 9.75 -5.30
N ASP A 140 -6.51 10.13 -4.06
CA ASP A 140 -5.19 10.65 -3.68
C ASP A 140 -4.18 9.49 -3.58
N PRO A 141 -3.13 9.44 -4.42
CA PRO A 141 -2.17 8.34 -4.44
C PRO A 141 -1.49 8.10 -3.09
N GLU A 142 -1.18 9.17 -2.35
CA GLU A 142 -0.51 9.05 -1.05
C GLU A 142 -1.46 8.47 0.00
N ALA A 143 -2.71 8.95 0.02
CA ALA A 143 -3.71 8.45 0.97
C ALA A 143 -4.08 6.98 0.70
N ILE A 144 -4.08 6.56 -0.56
CA ILE A 144 -4.32 5.17 -0.98
C ILE A 144 -3.11 4.30 -0.61
N ALA A 145 -1.88 4.77 -0.85
CA ALA A 145 -0.65 4.06 -0.50
C ALA A 145 -0.56 3.85 1.01
N ASP A 146 -0.83 4.88 1.81
CA ASP A 146 -0.93 4.81 3.27
C ASP A 146 -1.93 3.73 3.73
N MET A 147 -3.11 3.71 3.13
CA MET A 147 -4.15 2.75 3.50
C MET A 147 -3.77 1.31 3.13
N LEU A 148 -3.20 1.11 1.94
CA LEU A 148 -2.72 -0.20 1.52
C LEU A 148 -1.57 -0.67 2.40
N ALA A 149 -0.62 0.20 2.75
CA ALA A 149 0.48 -0.09 3.65
C ALA A 149 0.00 -0.54 5.03
N ARG A 150 -0.98 0.16 5.61
CA ARG A 150 -1.63 -0.27 6.86
C ARG A 150 -2.24 -1.66 6.73
N PHE A 151 -2.96 -1.96 5.65
CA PHE A 151 -3.51 -3.29 5.42
C PHE A 151 -2.41 -4.34 5.24
N LEU A 152 -1.36 -4.06 4.45
CA LEU A 152 -0.23 -4.96 4.26
C LEU A 152 0.43 -5.31 5.59
N LEU A 153 0.56 -4.37 6.52
CA LEU A 153 1.17 -4.63 7.81
C LEU A 153 0.28 -5.42 8.78
N SER A 154 -1.05 -5.38 8.63
CA SER A 154 -1.97 -5.77 9.71
C SER A 154 -3.14 -6.67 9.31
N VAL A 155 -3.29 -7.04 8.04
CA VAL A 155 -4.46 -7.81 7.56
C VAL A 155 -4.64 -9.13 8.34
N CYS A 156 -3.56 -9.81 8.72
CA CYS A 156 -3.61 -11.03 9.51
C CYS A 156 -4.19 -10.79 10.91
N GLY A 157 -3.82 -9.69 11.58
CA GLY A 157 -4.40 -9.33 12.88
C GLY A 157 -5.86 -8.88 12.75
N LEU A 158 -6.19 -8.15 11.69
CA LEU A 158 -7.54 -7.68 11.41
C LEU A 158 -8.53 -8.84 11.19
N VAL A 159 -8.16 -9.86 10.42
CA VAL A 159 -9.01 -11.04 10.21
C VAL A 159 -9.22 -11.87 11.48
N GLN A 160 -8.33 -11.71 12.48
CA GLN A 160 -8.48 -12.32 13.80
C GLN A 160 -9.24 -11.43 14.80
N ASN A 161 -9.81 -10.30 14.34
CA ASN A 161 -10.55 -9.34 15.16
C ASN A 161 -9.74 -8.74 16.32
N MET A 162 -8.45 -8.53 16.12
CA MET A 162 -7.60 -7.83 17.10
C MET A 162 -8.09 -6.40 17.38
N SER A 163 -7.96 -6.01 18.64
CA SER A 163 -8.12 -4.63 19.10
C SER A 163 -7.00 -3.73 18.56
N THR A 164 -7.17 -2.40 18.65
CA THR A 164 -6.12 -1.47 18.19
C THR A 164 -4.81 -1.63 18.96
N ALA A 165 -4.89 -1.92 20.26
CA ALA A 165 -3.71 -2.19 21.09
C ALA A 165 -2.99 -3.47 20.66
N GLU A 166 -3.73 -4.54 20.36
CA GLU A 166 -3.15 -5.78 19.82
C GLU A 166 -2.55 -5.57 18.44
N LEU A 167 -3.19 -4.80 17.55
CA LEU A 167 -2.63 -4.45 16.25
C LEU A 167 -1.32 -3.65 16.40
N SER A 168 -1.26 -2.70 17.33
CA SER A 168 -0.04 -1.94 17.60
C SER A 168 1.08 -2.87 18.10
N ALA A 169 0.79 -3.72 19.08
CA ALA A 169 1.78 -4.61 19.69
C ALA A 169 2.24 -5.75 18.76
N GLU A 170 1.31 -6.45 18.11
CA GLU A 170 1.59 -7.69 17.37
C GLU A 170 1.93 -7.44 15.90
N CYS A 171 1.32 -6.42 15.27
CA CYS A 171 1.61 -6.04 13.89
C CYS A 171 2.67 -4.93 13.79
N GLY A 172 3.07 -4.33 14.92
CA GLY A 172 4.08 -3.27 15.02
C GLY A 172 3.64 -1.94 14.42
N LEU A 173 2.35 -1.60 14.54
CA LEU A 173 1.80 -0.33 14.08
C LEU A 173 1.91 0.76 15.15
N SER A 174 1.87 2.03 14.73
CA SER A 174 1.55 3.11 15.66
C SER A 174 0.09 2.98 16.15
N GLU A 175 -0.22 3.55 17.31
CA GLU A 175 -1.60 3.60 17.81
C GLU A 175 -2.55 4.30 16.82
N GLN A 176 -2.07 5.37 16.17
CA GLN A 176 -2.85 6.10 15.17
C GLN A 176 -3.16 5.26 13.93
N ASP A 177 -2.17 4.51 13.44
CA ASP A 177 -2.34 3.62 12.30
C ASP A 177 -3.25 2.43 12.64
N ALA A 178 -3.11 1.88 13.85
CA ALA A 178 -3.98 0.81 14.34
C ALA A 178 -5.45 1.25 14.41
N VAL A 179 -5.72 2.46 14.91
CA VAL A 179 -7.08 3.03 14.92
C VAL A 179 -7.61 3.23 13.49
N SER A 180 -6.77 3.81 12.62
CA SER A 180 -7.14 4.11 11.24
C SER A 180 -7.48 2.85 10.45
N VAL A 181 -6.60 1.84 10.51
CA VAL A 181 -6.78 0.59 9.75
C VAL A 181 -7.97 -0.22 10.25
N GLN A 182 -8.26 -0.20 11.56
CA GLN A 182 -9.43 -0.90 12.09
C GLN A 182 -10.74 -0.29 11.56
N LYS A 183 -10.79 1.03 11.37
CA LYS A 183 -11.94 1.71 10.74
C LYS A 183 -12.04 1.36 9.26
N GLU A 184 -10.93 1.50 8.53
CA GLU A 184 -10.85 1.20 7.09
C GLU A 184 -11.23 -0.25 6.80
N TYR A 185 -10.80 -1.20 7.64
CA TYR A 185 -11.15 -2.61 7.55
C TYR A 185 -12.66 -2.85 7.69
N LYS A 186 -13.31 -2.24 8.68
CA LYS A 186 -14.77 -2.36 8.89
C LYS A 186 -15.54 -1.81 7.68
N GLU A 187 -15.12 -0.67 7.15
CA GLU A 187 -15.72 -0.04 5.96
C GLU A 187 -15.53 -0.91 4.71
N GLY A 188 -14.31 -1.45 4.51
CA GLY A 188 -13.98 -2.36 3.40
C GLY A 188 -14.80 -3.65 3.45
N VAL A 189 -14.84 -4.33 4.60
CA VAL A 189 -15.63 -5.57 4.78
C VAL A 189 -17.12 -5.32 4.52
N ALA A 190 -17.67 -4.22 5.02
CA ALA A 190 -19.08 -3.88 4.78
C ALA A 190 -19.38 -3.69 3.28
N LYS A 191 -18.50 -3.02 2.54
CA LYS A 191 -18.60 -2.84 1.08
C LYS A 191 -18.49 -4.17 0.34
N ILE A 192 -17.55 -5.04 0.72
CA ILE A 192 -17.41 -6.38 0.13
C ILE A 192 -18.70 -7.19 0.32
N LEU A 193 -19.22 -7.25 1.55
CA LEU A 193 -20.46 -7.97 1.86
C LEU A 193 -21.66 -7.41 1.09
N PHE A 194 -21.75 -6.09 0.92
CA PHE A 194 -22.80 -5.46 0.14
C PHE A 194 -22.72 -5.86 -1.35
N SER A 195 -21.52 -5.83 -1.94
CA SER A 195 -21.29 -6.25 -3.32
C SER A 195 -21.65 -7.73 -3.54
N ILE A 196 -21.23 -8.62 -2.64
CA ILE A 196 -21.57 -10.05 -2.70
C ILE A 196 -23.09 -10.26 -2.65
N LYS A 197 -23.78 -9.62 -1.70
CA LYS A 197 -25.25 -9.67 -1.61
C LYS A 197 -25.90 -9.23 -2.92
N THR A 198 -25.45 -8.10 -3.47
CA THR A 198 -26.00 -7.54 -4.72
C THR A 198 -25.85 -8.50 -5.90
N VAL A 199 -24.69 -9.16 -6.04
CA VAL A 199 -24.45 -10.17 -7.08
C VAL A 199 -25.36 -11.39 -6.89
N LEU A 200 -25.45 -11.92 -5.68
CA LEU A 200 -26.30 -13.07 -5.37
C LEU A 200 -27.80 -12.78 -5.60
N PHE A 201 -28.27 -11.59 -5.25
CA PHE A 201 -29.66 -11.17 -5.49
C PHE A 201 -29.96 -11.05 -6.99
N LYS A 202 -29.05 -10.49 -7.80
CA LYS A 202 -29.21 -10.42 -9.27
C LYS A 202 -29.32 -11.82 -9.89
N HIS A 203 -28.49 -12.77 -9.46
CA HIS A 203 -28.55 -14.15 -9.94
C HIS A 203 -29.87 -14.84 -9.58
N LYS A 204 -30.41 -14.62 -8.38
CA LYS A 204 -31.70 -15.19 -7.94
C LYS A 204 -32.90 -14.65 -8.72
N ILE A 205 -32.82 -13.42 -9.24
CA ILE A 205 -33.85 -12.81 -10.09
C ILE A 205 -33.74 -13.37 -11.51
N SER A 206 -32.52 -13.44 -12.08
CA SER A 206 -32.29 -14.00 -13.42
C SER A 206 -32.67 -15.49 -13.53
N SER A 207 -32.55 -16.27 -12.45
CA SER A 207 -32.97 -17.68 -12.44
C SER A 207 -34.48 -17.87 -12.31
N LYS A 208 -35.23 -16.85 -11.87
CA LYS A 208 -36.71 -16.89 -11.75
C LYS A 208 -37.43 -16.38 -12.99
N SER A 209 -36.78 -15.57 -13.84
CA SER A 209 -37.35 -15.09 -15.10
C SER A 209 -37.16 -16.05 -16.27
N ALA A 210 -36.47 -17.17 -16.06
CA ALA A 210 -36.16 -18.18 -17.08
C ALA A 210 -36.93 -19.51 -16.87
N ALA A 211 -37.94 -19.53 -15.99
CA ALA A 211 -38.83 -20.65 -15.71
C ALA A 211 -40.28 -20.22 -15.95
#